data_AF-A0A225UM14-F1
#
_entry.id   AF-A0A225UM14-F1
#
_cell.length_a   1.000
_cell.length_b   1.000
_cell.length_c   1.000
_cell.angle_alpha   90.00
_cell.angle_beta   90.00
_cell.angle_gamma   90.00
#
_symmetry.space_group_name_H-M   'P 1'
#
loop_
_entity.id
_entity.type
_entity.pdbx_description
1 polymer ?
#
loop_
_entity_poly.entity_id
_entity_poly.type
_entity_poly.pdbx_seq_one_letter_code
_entity_poly.pdbx_strand_id
1 'polypeptide(L)'
;GRLAVGLHLQPAIRGNRRVQELVDAADSVESIYYVAIYSSSSQQPAPTEVKGTLRGYVHAAQSAPKGAEGHPLTEIGLRENAEGLLCSCHQEIAALRKSLENAQDLTAHYKAVSDKCEASISEHTEVLARSENRVRAAEDTVADLNRQLKHAKSDFMAKIAANPCSCFAKHI
;
A
#
# COMPACT_ATOMS: atom_id res chain seq x y z
N GLY A 1 -14.18 -3.68 16.51
CA GLY A 1 -13.20 -3.17 17.49
C GLY A 1 -13.05 -1.69 17.26
N ARG A 2 -13.11 -0.86 18.31
CA ARG A 2 -13.00 0.61 18.18
C ARG A 2 -11.57 0.96 17.74
N LEU A 3 -11.44 1.72 16.67
CA LEU A 3 -10.17 2.28 16.20
C LEU A 3 -9.67 3.30 17.25
N ALA A 4 -8.95 2.82 18.25
CA ALA A 4 -8.09 3.66 19.09
C ALA A 4 -6.82 4.01 18.31
N VAL A 5 -6.98 4.64 17.14
CA VAL A 5 -5.87 5.30 16.46
C VAL A 5 -5.85 6.71 17.02
N GLY A 6 -4.90 6.97 17.91
CA GLY A 6 -4.66 8.30 18.44
C GLY A 6 -4.24 9.24 17.31
N LEU A 7 -5.22 9.76 16.58
CA LEU A 7 -5.05 10.94 15.73
C LEU A 7 -4.64 12.07 16.66
N HIS A 8 -3.36 12.41 16.63
CA HIS A 8 -2.82 13.51 17.42
C HIS A 8 -3.28 14.83 16.78
N LEU A 9 -4.55 15.16 16.98
CA LEU A 9 -5.14 16.42 16.57
C LEU A 9 -4.40 17.55 17.30
N GLN A 10 -3.99 18.56 16.55
CA GLN A 10 -3.33 19.75 17.09
C GLN A 10 -4.21 20.40 18.17
N PRO A 11 -3.62 21.11 19.17
CA PRO A 11 -4.34 21.66 20.32
C PRO A 11 -5.56 22.52 19.98
N ALA A 12 -5.53 23.24 18.85
CA ALA A 12 -6.64 24.08 18.38
C ALA A 12 -7.91 23.29 18.02
N ILE A 13 -7.76 22.02 17.65
CA ILE A 13 -8.86 21.13 17.23
C ILE A 13 -9.36 20.29 18.42
N ARG A 14 -8.48 20.01 19.40
CA ARG A 14 -8.72 19.16 20.59
C ARG A 14 -9.85 19.64 21.53
N GLY A 15 -10.47 20.79 21.28
CA GLY A 15 -11.58 21.32 22.09
C GLY A 15 -12.90 21.51 21.36
N ASN A 16 -12.98 21.22 20.06
CA ASN A 16 -14.21 21.46 19.29
C ASN A 16 -15.16 20.26 19.41
N ARG A 17 -16.22 20.43 20.21
CA ARG A 17 -17.25 19.40 20.45
C ARG A 17 -17.82 18.78 19.17
N ARG A 18 -18.05 19.58 18.13
CA ARG A 18 -18.59 19.09 16.86
C ARG A 18 -17.59 18.23 16.10
N VAL A 19 -16.31 18.57 16.17
CA VAL A 19 -15.24 17.77 15.53
C VAL A 19 -15.06 16.45 16.27
N GLN A 20 -15.14 16.47 17.60
CA GLN A 20 -15.08 15.24 18.40
C GLN A 20 -16.25 14.29 18.12
N GLU A 21 -17.48 14.82 18.05
CA GLU A 21 -18.68 14.04 17.71
C GLU A 21 -18.58 13.40 16.30
N LEU A 22 -17.95 14.09 15.33
CA LEU A 22 -17.70 13.56 13.98
C LEU A 22 -16.62 12.47 13.95
N VAL A 23 -15.55 12.63 14.74
CA VAL A 23 -14.49 11.62 14.86
C VAL A 23 -15.01 10.37 15.57
N ASP A 24 -15.82 10.53 16.62
CA ASP A 24 -16.37 9.42 17.40
C ASP A 24 -17.42 8.61 16.61
N ALA A 25 -18.11 9.25 15.65
CA ALA A 25 -19.10 8.62 14.78
C ALA A 25 -18.52 8.03 13.47
N ALA A 26 -17.23 8.24 13.20
CA ALA A 26 -16.62 7.82 11.95
C ALA A 26 -16.07 6.39 12.04
N ASP A 27 -16.54 5.53 11.13
CA ASP A 27 -16.07 4.15 11.01
C ASP A 27 -14.70 4.05 10.29
N SER A 28 -14.25 5.12 9.61
CA SER A 28 -12.95 5.23 8.96
C SER A 28 -12.48 6.68 8.79
N VAL A 29 -11.17 6.88 8.61
CA VAL A 29 -10.57 8.20 8.32
C VAL A 29 -11.12 8.82 7.03
N GLU A 30 -11.46 7.97 6.07
CA GLU A 30 -12.03 8.35 4.77
C GLU A 30 -13.46 8.90 4.90
N SER A 31 -14.21 8.40 5.88
CA SER A 31 -15.55 8.92 6.24
C SER A 31 -15.50 10.37 6.76
N ILE A 32 -14.44 10.74 7.47
CA ILE A 32 -14.26 12.10 8.00
C ILE A 32 -14.02 13.10 6.86
N TYR A 33 -13.23 12.69 5.86
CA TYR A 33 -12.94 13.49 4.67
C TYR A 33 -14.19 13.76 3.83
N TYR A 34 -15.05 12.75 3.64
CA TYR A 34 -16.28 12.89 2.86
C TYR A 34 -17.31 13.81 3.53
N VAL A 35 -17.48 13.71 4.85
CA VAL A 35 -18.42 14.56 5.61
C VAL A 35 -17.93 16.01 5.66
N ALA A 36 -16.63 16.25 5.81
CA ALA A 36 -16.08 17.61 5.84
C ALA A 36 -16.24 18.35 4.50
N ILE A 37 -16.16 17.63 3.37
CA ILE A 37 -16.29 18.22 2.04
C ILE A 37 -17.75 18.44 1.65
N TYR A 38 -18.65 17.50 1.98
CA TYR A 38 -20.05 17.59 1.55
C TYR A 38 -20.95 18.39 2.51
N SER A 39 -20.61 18.49 3.80
CA SER A 39 -21.40 19.28 4.77
C SER A 39 -21.32 20.79 4.49
N SER A 40 -20.34 21.26 3.73
CA SER A 40 -20.24 22.67 3.30
C SER A 40 -21.17 23.04 2.13
N SER A 41 -21.87 22.08 1.51
CA SER A 41 -22.71 22.34 0.33
C SER A 41 -24.22 22.24 0.55
N SER A 42 -24.68 21.65 1.67
CA SER A 42 -26.09 21.29 1.87
C SER A 42 -26.80 21.97 3.05
N GLN A 43 -26.13 22.88 3.79
CA GLN A 43 -26.75 23.66 4.87
C GLN A 43 -26.71 25.17 4.59
N GLN A 44 -27.19 25.59 3.42
CA GLN A 44 -27.69 26.96 3.26
C GLN A 44 -29.16 27.01 3.71
N PRO A 45 -29.51 27.75 4.79
CA PRO A 45 -30.90 28.05 5.07
C PRO A 45 -31.48 28.91 3.95
N ALA A 46 -32.76 28.67 3.62
CA ALA A 46 -33.44 29.33 2.53
C ALA A 46 -33.43 30.87 2.67
N PRO A 47 -33.48 31.64 1.55
CA PRO A 47 -33.18 33.08 1.53
C PRO A 47 -34.14 33.95 2.36
N THR A 48 -35.27 33.41 2.80
CA THR A 48 -36.35 34.17 3.46
C THR A 48 -36.13 34.32 4.97
N GLU A 49 -35.44 33.38 5.63
CA GLU A 49 -35.18 33.43 7.08
C GLU A 49 -34.00 34.36 7.43
N VAL A 50 -33.09 34.57 6.48
CA VAL A 50 -31.90 35.44 6.63
C VAL A 50 -32.29 36.92 6.78
N LYS A 51 -33.44 37.33 6.22
CA LYS A 51 -33.87 38.75 6.19
C LYS A 51 -34.47 39.22 7.52
N GLY A 52 -35.12 38.33 8.27
CA GLY A 52 -35.66 38.62 9.61
C GLY A 52 -34.54 38.73 10.65
N THR A 53 -33.57 37.84 10.57
CA THR A 53 -32.41 37.77 11.48
C THR A 53 -31.46 38.96 11.28
N LEU A 54 -31.16 39.35 10.03
CA LEU A 54 -30.34 40.53 9.74
C LEU A 54 -30.97 41.84 10.27
N ARG A 55 -32.30 41.98 10.21
CA ARG A 55 -33.01 43.16 10.74
C ARG A 55 -32.93 43.23 12.28
N GLY A 56 -32.91 42.08 12.96
CA GLY A 56 -32.69 41.99 14.40
C GLY A 56 -31.28 42.39 14.83
N TYR A 57 -30.25 41.96 14.08
CA TYR A 57 -28.85 42.33 14.35
C TYR A 57 -28.58 43.82 14.15
N VAL A 58 -29.19 44.46 13.15
CA VAL A 58 -29.02 45.91 12.90
C VAL A 58 -29.64 46.76 14.02
N HIS A 59 -30.80 46.36 14.56
CA HIS A 59 -31.40 47.09 15.68
C HIS A 59 -30.66 46.89 17.01
N ALA A 60 -30.13 45.69 17.27
CA ALA A 60 -29.32 45.41 18.46
C ALA A 60 -27.96 46.15 18.43
N ALA A 61 -27.33 46.24 17.25
CA ALA A 61 -26.08 46.99 17.07
C ALA A 61 -26.27 48.51 17.21
N GLN A 62 -27.45 49.04 16.87
CA GLN A 62 -27.77 50.47 17.02
C GLN A 62 -28.18 50.86 18.45
N SER A 63 -28.50 49.89 19.31
CA SER A 63 -28.95 50.14 20.69
C SER A 63 -27.91 49.79 21.76
N ALA A 64 -26.72 49.30 21.37
CA ALA A 64 -25.60 49.14 22.28
C ALA A 64 -24.99 50.51 22.65
N PRO A 65 -24.81 50.83 23.94
CA PRO A 65 -24.29 52.12 24.36
C PRO A 65 -22.86 52.36 23.84
N LYS A 66 -22.58 53.61 23.49
CA LYS A 66 -21.27 54.12 23.04
C LYS A 66 -20.20 53.91 24.12
N GLY A 67 -19.64 52.71 24.18
CA GLY A 67 -18.44 52.36 24.95
C GLY A 67 -17.47 51.62 24.04
N ALA A 68 -17.08 52.26 22.93
CA ALA A 68 -16.42 51.61 21.81
C ALA A 68 -14.97 52.13 21.61
N GLU A 69 -14.09 51.84 22.56
CA GLU A 69 -12.64 51.96 22.32
C GLU A 69 -11.90 50.62 22.53
N GLY A 70 -12.42 49.70 23.34
CA GLY A 70 -11.79 48.38 23.56
C GLY A 70 -12.29 47.24 22.67
N HIS A 71 -13.49 47.33 22.10
CA HIS A 71 -14.13 46.25 21.35
C HIS A 71 -13.57 46.00 19.93
N PRO A 72 -13.20 47.03 19.14
CA PRO A 72 -12.69 46.83 17.77
C PRO A 72 -11.30 46.16 17.74
N LEU A 73 -10.45 46.48 18.73
CA LEU A 73 -9.09 45.95 18.82
C LEU A 73 -9.07 44.44 19.08
N THR A 74 -10.01 43.93 19.88
CA THR A 74 -10.14 42.50 20.17
C THR A 74 -10.63 41.71 18.95
N GLU A 75 -11.51 42.31 18.14
CA GLU A 75 -12.06 41.68 16.94
C GLU A 75 -11.05 41.64 15.79
N ILE A 76 -10.23 42.69 15.66
CA ILE A 76 -9.06 42.72 14.75
C ILE A 76 -8.07 41.62 15.14
N GLY A 77 -7.71 41.50 16.42
CA GLY A 77 -6.79 40.45 16.88
C GLY A 77 -7.31 39.02 16.67
N LEU A 78 -8.63 38.79 16.80
CA LEU A 78 -9.24 37.49 16.49
C LEU A 78 -9.18 37.18 14.99
N ARG A 79 -9.37 38.19 14.14
CA ARG A 79 -9.30 38.03 12.68
C ARG A 79 -7.88 37.78 12.20
N GLU A 80 -6.90 38.52 12.70
CA GLU A 80 -5.48 38.31 12.39
C GLU A 80 -5.01 36.91 12.81
N ASN A 81 -5.45 36.42 13.97
CA ASN A 81 -5.18 35.05 14.41
C ASN A 81 -5.81 34.01 13.49
N ALA A 82 -7.07 34.20 13.08
CA ALA A 82 -7.75 33.31 12.14
C ALA A 82 -7.06 33.27 10.76
N GLU A 83 -6.59 34.41 10.25
CA GLU A 83 -5.83 34.49 9.01
C GLU A 83 -4.46 33.78 9.12
N GLY A 84 -3.79 33.90 10.28
CA GLY A 84 -2.56 33.15 10.58
C GLY A 84 -2.78 31.63 10.58
N LEU A 85 -3.85 31.16 11.23
CA LEU A 85 -4.21 29.74 11.22
C LEU A 85 -4.54 29.22 9.82
N LEU A 86 -5.29 29.99 9.03
CA LEU A 86 -5.59 29.65 7.63
C LEU A 86 -4.32 29.55 6.78
N CYS A 87 -3.38 30.48 6.94
CA CYS A 87 -2.08 30.41 6.27
C CYS A 87 -1.31 29.13 6.65
N SER A 88 -1.29 28.78 7.94
CA SER A 88 -0.64 27.55 8.43
C SER A 88 -1.30 26.29 7.84
N CYS A 89 -2.63 26.22 7.84
CA CYS A 89 -3.37 25.10 7.25
C CYS A 89 -3.06 24.96 5.74
N HIS A 90 -2.97 26.05 5.00
CA HIS A 90 -2.61 25.99 3.58
C HIS A 90 -1.20 25.42 3.36
N GLN A 91 -0.23 25.81 4.20
CA GLN A 91 1.13 25.29 4.12
C GLN A 91 1.19 23.79 4.45
N GLU A 92 0.48 23.35 5.48
CA GLU A 92 0.38 21.93 5.84
C GLU A 92 -0.28 21.10 4.73
N ILE A 93 -1.37 21.59 4.13
CA ILE A 93 -2.02 20.92 3.00
C ILE A 93 -1.07 20.80 1.80
N ALA A 94 -0.30 21.84 1.50
CA ALA A 94 0.68 21.79 0.42
C ALA A 94 1.80 20.77 0.70
N ALA A 95 2.30 20.72 1.94
CA ALA A 95 3.31 19.74 2.35
C ALA A 95 2.77 18.30 2.29
N LEU A 96 1.53 18.07 2.73
CA LEU A 96 0.87 16.77 2.67
C LEU A 96 0.63 16.31 1.23
N ARG A 97 0.23 17.21 0.32
CA ARG A 97 0.09 16.87 -1.11
C ARG A 97 1.40 16.40 -1.71
N LYS A 98 2.50 17.10 -1.44
CA LYS A 98 3.83 16.70 -1.90
C LYS A 98 4.26 15.35 -1.32
N SER A 99 3.96 15.10 -0.04
CA SER A 99 4.22 13.81 0.60
C SER A 99 3.41 12.68 -0.03
N LEU A 100 2.14 12.95 -0.37
CA LEU A 100 1.26 12.00 -1.04
C LEU A 100 1.77 11.64 -2.44
N GLU A 101 2.18 12.63 -3.24
CA GLU A 101 2.79 12.38 -4.56
C GLU A 101 4.03 11.50 -4.42
N ASN A 102 4.95 11.82 -3.50
CA ASN A 102 6.14 11.01 -3.26
C ASN A 102 5.79 9.56 -2.85
N ALA A 103 4.77 9.38 -2.01
CA ALA A 103 4.32 8.06 -1.58
C ALA A 103 3.69 7.26 -2.74
N GLN A 104 2.96 7.93 -3.63
CA GLN A 104 2.41 7.33 -4.85
C GLN A 104 3.52 6.89 -5.81
N ASP A 105 4.53 7.73 -6.02
CA ASP A 105 5.71 7.40 -6.83
C ASP A 105 6.45 6.19 -6.27
N LEU A 106 6.66 6.16 -4.96
CA LEU A 106 7.32 5.04 -4.29
C LEU A 106 6.51 3.75 -4.39
N THR A 107 5.18 3.85 -4.29
CA THR A 107 4.27 2.71 -4.47
C THR A 107 4.34 2.16 -5.90
N ALA A 108 4.33 3.04 -6.91
CA ALA A 108 4.47 2.65 -8.31
C ALA A 108 5.84 1.99 -8.57
N HIS A 109 6.91 2.54 -8.01
CA HIS A 109 8.26 1.97 -8.08
C HIS A 109 8.31 0.56 -7.49
N TYR A 110 7.82 0.36 -6.25
CA TYR A 110 7.85 -0.96 -5.63
C TYR A 110 6.97 -1.97 -6.34
N LYS A 111 5.83 -1.55 -6.90
CA LYS A 111 5.02 -2.41 -7.75
C LYS A 111 5.80 -2.88 -8.98
N ALA A 112 6.44 -1.97 -9.70
CA ALA A 112 7.25 -2.33 -10.87
C ALA A 112 8.41 -3.28 -10.52
N VAL A 113 9.07 -3.07 -9.37
CA VAL A 113 10.11 -3.98 -8.88
C VAL A 113 9.52 -5.36 -8.54
N SER A 114 8.36 -5.40 -7.88
CA SER A 114 7.66 -6.65 -7.55
C SER A 114 7.31 -7.44 -8.81
N ASP A 115 6.70 -6.78 -9.80
CA ASP A 115 6.29 -7.39 -11.07
C ASP A 115 7.51 -7.97 -11.81
N LYS A 116 8.65 -7.26 -11.78
CA LYS A 116 9.91 -7.74 -12.36
C LYS A 116 10.48 -8.95 -11.62
N CYS A 117 10.43 -8.95 -10.28
CA CYS A 117 10.86 -10.09 -9.48
C CYS A 117 10.00 -11.32 -9.75
N GLU A 118 8.68 -11.16 -9.86
CA GLU A 118 7.75 -12.25 -10.16
C GLU A 118 8.02 -12.86 -11.55
N ALA A 119 8.25 -12.01 -12.56
CA ALA A 119 8.64 -12.46 -13.90
C ALA A 119 9.97 -13.26 -13.87
N SER A 120 10.97 -12.79 -13.13
CA SER A 120 12.26 -13.49 -12.98
C SER A 120 12.12 -14.83 -12.24
N ILE A 121 11.29 -14.90 -11.20
CA ILE A 121 10.99 -16.16 -10.49
C ILE A 121 10.33 -17.15 -11.45
N SER A 122 9.37 -16.70 -12.27
CA SER A 122 8.70 -17.55 -13.25
C SER A 122 9.71 -18.10 -14.28
N GLU A 123 10.56 -17.24 -14.83
CA GLU A 123 11.60 -17.65 -15.79
C GLU A 123 12.56 -18.69 -15.19
N HIS A 124 13.07 -18.43 -13.98
CA HIS A 124 13.97 -19.35 -13.30
C HIS A 124 13.30 -20.68 -12.94
N THR A 125 12.01 -20.66 -12.59
CA THR A 125 11.23 -21.87 -12.35
C THR A 125 11.15 -22.75 -13.59
N GLU A 126 10.91 -22.16 -14.76
CA GLU A 126 10.92 -22.90 -16.03
C GLU A 126 12.30 -23.46 -16.38
N VAL A 127 13.35 -22.68 -16.19
CA VAL A 127 14.74 -23.12 -16.42
C VAL A 127 15.07 -24.29 -15.52
N LEU A 128 14.68 -24.23 -14.24
CA LEU A 128 14.87 -25.31 -13.29
C LEU A 128 14.16 -26.58 -13.75
N ALA A 129 12.87 -26.51 -14.08
CA ALA A 129 12.10 -27.66 -14.56
C ALA A 129 12.72 -28.30 -15.82
N ARG A 130 13.19 -27.48 -16.77
CA ARG A 130 13.91 -27.96 -17.96
C ARG A 130 15.22 -28.66 -17.58
N SER A 131 15.96 -28.11 -16.62
CA SER A 131 17.22 -28.70 -16.16
C SER A 131 17.02 -30.03 -15.44
N GLU A 132 16.01 -30.13 -14.57
CA GLU A 132 15.66 -31.35 -13.85
C GLU A 132 15.25 -32.47 -14.82
N ASN A 133 14.45 -32.14 -15.84
CA ASN A 133 14.07 -33.10 -16.87
C ASN A 133 15.29 -33.61 -17.66
N ARG A 134 16.27 -32.75 -17.96
CA ARG A 134 17.52 -33.15 -18.62
C ARG A 134 18.38 -34.04 -17.74
N VAL A 135 18.48 -33.74 -16.46
CA VAL A 135 19.20 -34.57 -15.49
C VAL A 135 18.56 -35.95 -15.42
N ARG A 136 17.24 -36.03 -15.26
CA ARG A 136 16.50 -37.29 -15.21
C ARG A 136 16.71 -38.15 -16.48
N ALA A 137 16.64 -37.52 -17.66
CA ALA A 137 16.91 -38.22 -18.92
C ALA A 137 18.36 -38.75 -19.01
N ALA A 138 19.33 -38.00 -18.50
CA ALA A 138 20.71 -38.44 -18.44
C ALA A 138 20.90 -39.60 -17.44
N GLU A 139 20.26 -39.54 -16.28
CA GLU A 139 20.25 -40.62 -15.28
C GLU A 139 19.65 -41.91 -15.85
N ASP A 140 18.52 -41.82 -16.56
CA ASP A 140 17.88 -42.96 -17.24
C ASP A 140 18.82 -43.56 -18.30
N THR A 141 19.50 -42.73 -19.08
CA THR A 141 20.48 -43.17 -20.07
C THR A 141 21.65 -43.90 -19.42
N VAL A 142 22.18 -43.39 -18.31
CA VAL A 142 23.27 -44.04 -17.55
C VAL A 142 22.80 -45.36 -16.95
N ALA A 143 21.58 -45.43 -16.44
CA ALA A 143 21.00 -46.67 -15.92
C ALA A 143 20.88 -47.74 -17.01
N ASP A 144 20.42 -47.35 -18.20
CA ASP A 144 20.30 -48.26 -19.34
C ASP A 144 21.67 -48.75 -19.84
N LEU A 145 22.63 -47.85 -20.04
CA LEU A 145 24.01 -48.21 -20.42
C LEU A 145 24.65 -49.16 -19.42
N ASN A 146 24.43 -48.95 -18.11
CA ASN A 146 24.92 -49.86 -17.08
C ASN A 146 24.27 -51.24 -17.16
N ARG A 147 22.97 -51.33 -17.50
CA ARG A 147 22.30 -52.61 -17.74
C ARG A 147 22.90 -53.31 -18.97
N GLN A 148 23.07 -52.59 -20.08
CA GLN A 148 23.68 -53.12 -21.30
C GLN A 148 25.10 -53.64 -21.05
N LEU A 149 25.92 -52.88 -20.33
CA LEU A 149 27.30 -53.26 -19.98
C LEU A 149 27.33 -54.55 -19.15
N LYS A 150 26.42 -54.69 -18.18
CA LYS A 150 26.30 -55.93 -17.38
C LYS A 150 25.95 -57.13 -18.25
N HIS A 151 25.00 -56.99 -19.17
CA HIS A 151 24.65 -58.06 -20.11
C HIS A 151 25.81 -58.41 -21.04
N ALA A 152 26.42 -57.42 -21.69
CA ALA A 152 27.56 -57.64 -22.58
C ALA A 152 28.73 -58.33 -21.86
N LYS A 153 29.02 -57.94 -20.61
CA LYS A 153 30.02 -58.62 -19.77
C LYS A 153 29.63 -60.07 -19.51
N SER A 154 28.38 -60.35 -19.16
CA SER A 154 27.89 -61.71 -18.93
C SER A 154 28.03 -62.58 -20.18
N ASP A 155 27.61 -62.08 -21.34
CA ASP A 155 27.68 -62.78 -22.62
C ASP A 155 29.13 -63.07 -23.03
N PHE A 156 30.03 -62.10 -22.81
CA PHE A 156 31.45 -62.27 -23.06
C PHE A 156 32.05 -63.37 -22.17
N MET A 157 31.78 -63.35 -20.86
CA MET A 157 32.25 -64.38 -19.93
C MET A 157 31.69 -65.76 -20.29
N ALA A 158 30.42 -65.85 -20.70
CA ALA A 158 29.81 -67.09 -21.16
C ALA A 158 30.50 -67.63 -22.42
N LYS A 159 30.83 -66.77 -23.40
CA LYS A 159 31.59 -67.16 -24.60
C LYS A 159 32.99 -67.68 -24.29
N ILE A 160 33.69 -67.06 -23.33
CA ILE A 160 35.01 -67.56 -22.88
C ILE A 160 34.86 -68.96 -22.29
N ALA A 161 33.91 -69.16 -21.37
CA ALA A 161 33.68 -70.45 -20.73
C ALA A 161 33.25 -71.54 -21.72
N ALA A 162 32.48 -71.18 -22.75
CA ALA A 162 32.00 -72.09 -23.78
C ALA A 162 33.08 -72.46 -24.83
N ASN A 163 34.23 -71.78 -24.84
CA ASN A 163 35.35 -72.08 -25.73
C ASN A 163 36.50 -72.70 -24.91
N PRO A 164 36.39 -73.98 -24.49
CA PRO A 164 37.50 -74.64 -23.83
C PRO A 164 38.65 -74.68 -24.83
N CYS A 165 39.84 -74.22 -24.44
CA CYS A 165 41.08 -74.50 -25.16
C CYS A 165 41.14 -75.99 -25.53
N SER A 166 40.73 -76.34 -26.74
CA SER A 166 40.80 -77.70 -27.30
C SER A 166 42.07 -77.90 -28.13
N CYS A 167 43.03 -76.97 -28.06
CA CYS A 167 44.23 -77.00 -28.90
C CYS A 167 45.53 -77.36 -28.16
N PHE A 168 45.51 -77.84 -26.92
CA PHE A 168 46.76 -78.24 -26.22
C PHE A 168 46.70 -79.62 -25.53
N ALA A 169 45.97 -80.58 -26.11
CA ALA A 169 46.00 -81.97 -25.63
C ALA A 169 45.80 -83.01 -26.76
N LYS A 170 46.43 -82.81 -27.92
CA LYS A 170 46.43 -83.83 -29.00
C LYS A 170 47.78 -84.16 -29.63
N HIS A 171 48.90 -83.63 -29.13
CA HIS A 171 50.24 -83.97 -29.63
C HIS A 171 51.34 -83.95 -28.54
N ILE A 172 51.13 -84.72 -27.46
CA ILE A 172 52.24 -85.35 -26.72
C ILE A 172 51.83 -86.80 -26.46
#